data_AF-G7QCA5-F1
#
_entry.id   AF-G7QCA5-F1
#
_cell.length_a   1.000
_cell.length_b   1.000
_cell.length_c   1.000
_cell.angle_alpha   90.00
_cell.angle_beta   90.00
_cell.angle_gamma   90.00
#
_symmetry.space_group_name_H-M   'P 1'
#
loop_
_entity.id
_entity.type
_entity.pdbx_description
1 polymer ?
#
loop_
_entity_poly.entity_id
_entity_poly.type
_entity_poly.pdbx_seq_one_letter_code
_entity_poly.pdbx_strand_id
1 'polypeptide(L)'
;MNQFQEKVSEALNSKNALLPCPRCGHDQFSVLDREAYIPLTKKKSEKKSPIHFAIPIIAVVCENCGYLAMHSTLALGVQDDG
;
A
#
# COMPACT_ATOMS: atom_id res chain seq x y z
N MET A 1 -10.97 8.24 -10.79
CA MET A 1 -10.26 8.10 -9.50
C MET A 1 -11.28 8.34 -8.40
N ASN A 2 -11.30 7.52 -7.35
CA ASN A 2 -12.14 7.75 -6.17
C ASN A 2 -11.41 8.63 -5.15
N GLN A 3 -12.14 9.11 -4.13
CA GLN A 3 -11.57 10.00 -3.10
C GLN A 3 -10.39 9.35 -2.34
N PHE A 4 -10.42 8.02 -2.13
CA PHE A 4 -9.34 7.31 -1.46
C PHE A 4 -8.06 7.28 -2.31
N GLN A 5 -8.17 6.99 -3.61
CA GLN A 5 -7.05 7.01 -4.57
C GLN A 5 -6.43 8.40 -4.69
N GLU A 6 -7.24 9.47 -4.63
CA GLU A 6 -6.76 10.85 -4.58
C GLU A 6 -5.91 11.10 -3.31
N LYS A 7 -6.44 10.77 -2.13
CA LYS A 7 -5.71 10.87 -0.85
C LYS A 7 -4.38 10.10 -0.88
N VAL A 8 -4.39 8.87 -1.43
CA VAL A 8 -3.17 8.05 -1.57
C VAL A 8 -2.17 8.72 -2.50
N SER A 9 -2.62 9.23 -3.64
CA SER A 9 -1.76 9.94 -4.61
C SER A 9 -1.11 11.17 -3.97
N GLU A 10 -1.88 11.98 -3.25
CA GLU A 10 -1.38 13.15 -2.51
C GLU A 10 -0.36 12.75 -1.42
N ALA A 11 -0.63 11.67 -0.67
CA ALA A 11 0.28 11.16 0.35
C ALA A 11 1.60 10.65 -0.23
N LEU A 12 1.58 10.01 -1.41
CA LEU A 12 2.78 9.57 -2.10
C LEU A 12 3.61 10.76 -2.62
N ASN A 13 2.93 11.74 -3.23
CA ASN A 13 3.55 12.98 -3.71
C ASN A 13 4.22 13.76 -2.56
N SER A 14 3.51 13.97 -1.45
CA SER A 14 4.05 14.70 -0.28
C SER A 14 5.27 14.01 0.36
N LYS A 15 5.42 12.70 0.18
CA LYS A 15 6.58 11.92 0.63
C LYS A 15 7.70 11.77 -0.42
N ASN A 16 7.57 12.41 -1.58
CA ASN A 16 8.50 12.26 -2.72
C ASN A 16 8.67 10.80 -3.18
N ALA A 17 7.63 9.97 -3.05
CA ALA A 17 7.63 8.58 -3.50
C ALA A 17 7.33 8.48 -5.02
N LEU A 18 8.13 9.16 -5.84
CA LEU A 18 7.89 9.40 -7.27
C LEU A 18 8.94 8.77 -8.19
N LEU A 19 9.73 7.83 -7.68
CA LEU A 19 10.71 7.14 -8.52
C LEU A 19 10.00 6.27 -9.57
N PRO A 20 10.55 6.17 -10.79
CA PRO A 20 9.98 5.33 -11.82
C PRO A 20 10.02 3.86 -11.42
N CYS A 21 9.29 3.03 -12.16
CA CYS A 21 9.24 1.60 -11.94
C CYS A 21 10.64 0.98 -11.87
N PRO A 22 11.00 0.30 -10.77
CA PRO A 22 12.34 -0.28 -10.60
C PRO A 22 12.58 -1.50 -11.52
N ARG A 23 11.55 -1.95 -12.25
CA ARG A 23 11.63 -3.10 -13.17
C ARG A 23 11.80 -2.69 -14.63
N CYS A 24 11.12 -1.64 -15.09
CA CYS A 24 11.10 -1.26 -16.50
C CYS A 24 11.34 0.23 -16.76
N GLY A 25 11.50 1.07 -15.72
CA GLY A 25 11.73 2.50 -15.84
C GLY A 25 10.50 3.33 -16.23
N HIS A 26 9.33 2.71 -16.42
CA HIS A 26 8.09 3.43 -16.71
C HIS A 26 7.61 4.22 -15.50
N ASP A 27 7.06 5.42 -15.71
CA ASP A 27 6.75 6.39 -14.65
C ASP A 27 5.24 6.54 -14.36
N GLN A 28 4.36 5.89 -15.13
CA GLN A 28 2.93 5.89 -14.86
C GLN A 28 2.50 4.67 -14.03
N PHE A 29 1.66 4.95 -13.04
CA PHE A 29 1.13 3.98 -12.09
C PHE A 29 -0.34 4.21 -11.83
N SER A 30 -1.09 3.12 -11.78
CA SER A 30 -2.47 3.09 -11.31
C SER A 30 -2.52 2.76 -9.82
N VAL A 31 -3.21 3.56 -9.01
CA VAL A 31 -3.47 3.27 -7.59
C VAL A 31 -4.66 2.31 -7.48
N LEU A 32 -4.56 1.24 -6.69
CA LEU A 32 -5.72 0.37 -6.45
C LEU A 32 -6.82 1.11 -5.67
N ASP A 33 -8.06 0.63 -5.77
CA ASP A 33 -9.25 1.31 -5.25
C ASP A 33 -9.54 1.04 -3.78
N ARG A 34 -8.90 0.02 -3.18
CA ARG A 34 -9.11 -0.43 -1.79
C ARG A 34 -7.82 -0.87 -1.12
N GLU A 35 -7.85 -0.87 0.21
CA GLU A 35 -6.79 -1.47 1.02
C GLU A 35 -6.74 -3.00 0.92
N ALA A 36 -5.52 -3.54 0.99
CA ALA A 36 -5.28 -4.94 1.30
C ALA A 36 -4.61 -5.06 2.67
N TYR A 37 -4.69 -6.24 3.28
CA TYR A 37 -4.19 -6.47 4.64
C TYR A 37 -3.16 -7.60 4.62
N ILE A 38 -1.93 -7.31 5.03
CA ILE A 38 -0.88 -8.33 5.20
C ILE A 38 -0.92 -8.84 6.64
N PRO A 39 -1.31 -10.10 6.88
CA PRO A 39 -1.34 -10.66 8.24
C PRO A 39 0.07 -10.85 8.79
N LEU A 40 0.33 -10.31 9.98
CA LEU A 40 1.55 -10.57 10.73
C LEU A 40 1.31 -11.74 11.67
N THR A 41 1.87 -12.90 11.35
CA THR A 41 1.88 -14.02 12.29
C THR A 41 3.03 -13.82 13.27
N LYS A 42 2.72 -13.64 14.57
CA LYS A 42 3.70 -13.88 15.61
C LYS A 42 3.88 -15.40 15.71
N LYS A 43 5.10 -15.91 15.47
CA LYS A 43 5.44 -17.30 15.84
C LYS A 43 4.96 -17.53 17.27
N LYS A 44 4.18 -18.59 17.47
CA LYS A 44 3.59 -18.99 18.75
C LYS A 44 4.68 -19.04 19.84
N SER A 45 4.77 -18.00 20.65
CA SER A 45 5.22 -18.15 22.03
C SER A 45 3.97 -18.50 22.83
N GLU A 46 4.05 -19.61 23.52
CA GLU A 46 2.98 -20.34 24.19
C GLU A 46 2.02 -19.44 25.03
N LYS A 47 0.73 -19.81 24.99
CA LYS A 47 -0.33 -19.47 25.98
C LYS A 47 -0.97 -18.09 26.01
N LYS A 48 -0.85 -17.25 24.97
CA LYS A 48 -1.73 -16.06 24.84
C LYS A 48 -2.36 -16.01 23.45
N SER A 49 -3.67 -15.73 23.42
CA SER A 49 -4.49 -15.65 22.20
C SER A 49 -3.75 -14.89 21.09
N PRO A 50 -3.70 -15.40 19.84
CA PRO A 50 -3.01 -14.71 18.76
C PRO A 50 -3.65 -13.33 18.56
N ILE A 51 -2.95 -12.28 18.96
CA ILE A 51 -3.30 -10.93 18.54
C ILE A 51 -2.94 -10.88 17.05
N HIS A 52 -3.94 -11.03 16.19
CA HIS A 52 -3.80 -10.88 14.75
C HIS A 52 -3.54 -9.40 14.46
N PHE A 53 -2.27 -9.02 14.34
CA PHE A 53 -1.90 -7.73 13.77
C PHE A 53 -1.85 -7.89 12.25
N ALA A 54 -2.48 -6.99 11.51
CA ALA A 54 -2.35 -6.90 10.07
C ALA A 54 -1.83 -5.51 9.70
N ILE A 55 -0.99 -5.43 8.67
CA ILE A 55 -0.55 -4.14 8.10
C ILE A 55 -1.51 -3.80 6.97
N PRO A 56 -2.30 -2.72 7.07
CA PRO A 56 -3.06 -2.22 5.94
C PRO A 56 -2.08 -1.62 4.94
N ILE A 57 -2.27 -1.99 3.69
CA ILE A 57 -1.44 -1.57 2.56
C ILE A 57 -2.33 -1.10 1.40
N ILE A 58 -1.75 -0.24 0.58
CA ILE A 58 -2.25 0.09 -0.74
C ILE A 58 -1.19 -0.29 -1.76
N ALA A 59 -1.60 -0.88 -2.88
CA ALA A 59 -0.70 -1.14 -3.99
C ALA A 59 -0.89 -0.10 -5.08
N VAL A 60 0.22 0.31 -5.68
CA VAL A 60 0.25 1.02 -6.96
C VAL A 60 0.88 0.12 -8.01
N VAL A 61 0.26 0.07 -9.19
CA VAL A 61 0.55 -0.87 -10.26
C VAL A 61 1.17 -0.14 -11.43
N CYS A 62 2.37 -0.55 -11.86
CA CYS A 62 2.98 -0.01 -13.07
C CYS A 62 2.11 -0.36 -14.28
N GLU A 63 1.68 0.65 -15.04
CA GLU A 63 0.75 0.48 -16.17
C GLU A 63 1.39 -0.23 -17.37
N ASN A 64 2.73 -0.30 -17.42
CA ASN A 64 3.46 -0.96 -18.48
C ASN A 64 3.78 -2.44 -18.21
N CYS A 65 4.31 -2.76 -17.02
CA CYS A 65 4.83 -4.12 -16.73
C CYS A 65 4.10 -4.86 -15.60
N GLY A 66 3.10 -4.25 -14.97
CA GLY A 66 2.34 -4.87 -13.89
C GLY A 66 3.08 -5.00 -12.56
N TYR A 67 4.25 -4.37 -12.40
CA TYR A 67 4.96 -4.33 -11.12
C TYR A 67 4.09 -3.68 -10.04
N LEU A 68 3.98 -4.33 -8.88
CA LEU A 68 3.24 -3.85 -7.71
C LEU A 68 4.21 -3.24 -6.70
N ALA A 69 4.07 -1.94 -6.44
CA ALA A 69 4.69 -1.30 -5.28
C ALA A 69 3.65 -1.20 -4.15
N MET A 70 3.97 -1.78 -2.99
CA MET A 70 3.08 -1.78 -1.83
C MET A 70 3.54 -0.75 -0.80
N HIS A 71 2.62 0.07 -0.34
CA HIS A 71 2.84 1.09 0.68
C HIS A 71 1.91 0.83 1.87
N SER A 72 2.41 0.94 3.10
CA SER A 72 1.53 0.91 4.27
C SER A 72 0.70 2.19 4.34
N THR A 73 -0.62 2.06 4.42
CA THR A 73 -1.52 3.23 4.54
C THR A 73 -1.35 3.96 5.87
N LEU A 74 -1.00 3.24 6.95
CA LEU A 74 -0.58 3.83 8.22
C LEU A 74 0.61 4.77 8.07
N ALA A 75 1.63 4.37 7.30
CA ALA A 75 2.81 5.21 7.06
C ALA A 75 2.50 6.41 6.14
N LEU A 76 1.54 6.23 5.22
CA LEU A 76 1.01 7.29 4.36
C LEU A 76 0.10 8.27 5.11
N GLY A 77 -0.47 7.89 6.26
CA GLY A 77 -1.42 8.72 7.01
C GLY A 77 -2.80 8.78 6.35
N VAL A 78 -3.15 7.76 5.55
CA VAL A 78 -4.43 7.64 4.85
C VAL A 78 -5.16 6.38 5.33
N GLN A 79 -6.49 6.37 5.24
CA GLN A 79 -7.33 5.24 5.60
C GLN A 79 -8.44 5.11 4.55
N ASP A 80 -8.85 3.88 4.27
CA ASP A 80 -10.00 3.58 3.41
C ASP A 80 -11.28 3.69 4.23
N ASP A 81 -12.08 4.73 3.96
CA ASP A 81 -13.31 5.05 4.71
C ASP A 81 -14.55 4.24 4.23
N GLY A 82 -14.38 3.33 3.24
CA GLY A 82 -15.43 2.39 2.79
C GLY A 82 -16.05 2.68 1.42
#